data_AF-A0A9W3CK07-F1
#
_entry.id   AF-A0A9W3CK07-F1
#
_cell.length_a   1.000
_cell.length_b   1.000
_cell.length_c   1.000
_cell.angle_alpha   90.00
_cell.angle_beta   90.00
_cell.angle_gamma   90.00
#
_symmetry.space_group_name_H-M   'P 1'
#
loop_
_entity.id
_entity.type
_entity.pdbx_description
1 polymer ?
#
loop_
_entity_poly.entity_id
_entity_poly.type
_entity_poly.pdbx_seq_one_letter_code
_entity_poly.pdbx_strand_id
1 'polypeptide(L)' 'MRCRGLQVRRRKRVIINMSSRKLMTRLQQMVAPERIYSDEIDGNTLYRLTADHILLLQARVQLLRRISSLCGL' A
#
# COMPACT_ATOMS: atom_id res chain seq x y z
N MET A 1 -10.79 34.64 -14.81
CA MET A 1 -10.59 33.40 -14.03
C MET A 1 -9.61 32.51 -14.77
N ARG A 2 -8.46 32.15 -14.18
CA ARG A 2 -7.45 31.29 -14.81
C ARG A 2 -7.62 29.86 -14.33
N CYS A 3 -8.21 28.99 -15.15
CA CYS A 3 -8.23 27.55 -14.91
C CYS A 3 -6.80 27.02 -14.96
N ARG A 4 -6.21 26.70 -13.81
CA ARG A 4 -4.94 25.98 -13.72
C ARG A 4 -5.18 24.57 -14.25
N GLY A 5 -4.66 24.28 -15.43
CA GLY A 5 -4.62 22.92 -15.97
C GLY A 5 -3.84 22.03 -15.00
N LEU A 6 -4.57 21.19 -14.25
CA LEU A 6 -4.00 20.11 -13.47
C LEU A 6 -3.32 19.17 -14.45
N GLN A 7 -2.01 19.32 -14.62
CA GLN A 7 -1.18 18.33 -15.30
C GLN A 7 -1.31 17.03 -14.51
N VAL A 8 -2.22 16.16 -14.95
CA VAL A 8 -2.29 14.78 -14.51
C VAL A 8 -1.00 14.12 -15.01
N ARG A 9 0.07 14.21 -14.21
CA ARG A 9 1.34 13.50 -14.44
C ARG A 9 0.97 12.05 -14.74
N ARG A 10 1.22 11.62 -15.97
CA ARG A 10 1.04 10.21 -16.40
C ARG A 10 1.73 9.34 -15.36
N ARG A 11 0.95 8.62 -14.55
CA ARG A 11 1.50 7.68 -13.58
C ARG A 11 2.26 6.61 -14.37
N LYS A 12 3.59 6.58 -14.22
CA LYS A 12 4.44 5.58 -14.86
C LYS A 12 3.95 4.22 -14.37
N ARG A 13 3.44 3.39 -15.28
CA ARG A 13 3.05 2.01 -14.95
C ARG A 13 4.31 1.26 -14.55
N VAL A 14 4.44 0.93 -13.27
CA VAL A 14 5.51 0.07 -12.78
C VAL A 14 5.11 -1.36 -13.13
N ILE A 15 5.74 -1.93 -14.15
CA ILE A 15 5.57 -3.34 -14.49
C ILE A 15 6.46 -4.13 -13.54
N ILE A 16 5.84 -4.87 -12.62
CA ILE A 16 6.55 -5.74 -11.69
C ILE A 16 6.87 -7.03 -12.45
N ASN A 17 8.07 -7.12 -13.04
CA ASN A 17 8.59 -8.37 -13.60
C ASN A 17 9.18 -9.23 -12.48
N MET A 18 8.32 -9.79 -11.62
CA MET A 18 8.70 -10.78 -10.60
C MET A 18 7.88 -12.04 -10.77
N SER A 19 8.49 -13.19 -10.49
CA SER A 19 7.74 -14.44 -10.39
C SER A 19 6.66 -14.34 -9.31
N SER A 20 5.50 -14.95 -9.55
CA SER A 20 4.36 -14.93 -8.62
C SER A 20 4.77 -15.40 -7.22
N ARG A 21 5.60 -16.45 -7.13
CA ARG A 21 6.15 -16.94 -5.85
C ARG A 21 6.93 -15.87 -5.09
N LYS A 22 7.82 -15.13 -5.76
CA LYS A 22 8.64 -14.09 -5.14
C LYS A 22 7.80 -12.86 -4.73
N LEU A 23 6.71 -12.58 -5.45
CA LEU A 23 5.73 -11.58 -5.07
C LEU A 23 4.97 -11.98 -3.80
N MET A 24 4.51 -13.23 -3.71
CA MET A 24 3.81 -13.75 -2.53
C MET A 24 4.68 -13.71 -1.28
N THR A 25 5.93 -14.15 -1.36
CA THR A 25 6.87 -14.08 -0.22
C THR A 25 7.07 -12.63 0.27
N ARG A 26 7.16 -11.66 -0.66
CA ARG A 26 7.27 -10.25 -0.29
C ARG A 26 6.01 -9.71 0.37
N LEU A 27 4.83 -10.05 -0.15
CA LEU A 27 3.55 -9.65 0.46
C LEU A 27 3.45 -10.21 1.88
N GLN A 28 3.81 -11.49 2.06
CA GLN A 28 3.85 -12.12 3.37
C GLN A 28 4.78 -11.36 4.33
N GLN A 29 6.00 -11.03 3.92
CA GLN A 29 6.93 -10.25 4.76
C GLN A 29 6.40 -8.86 5.14
N MET A 30 5.65 -8.19 4.27
CA MET A 30 5.08 -6.86 4.55
C MET A 30 3.88 -6.92 5.49
N VAL A 31 3.06 -7.96 5.38
CA VAL A 31 1.75 -8.03 6.02
C VAL A 31 1.76 -8.91 7.28
N ALA A 32 2.58 -9.95 7.27
CA ALA A 32 2.70 -10.97 8.31
C ALA A 32 4.19 -11.30 8.54
N PRO A 33 4.95 -10.39 9.20
CA PRO A 33 6.35 -10.66 9.52
C PRO A 33 6.46 -11.92 10.41
N GLU A 34 7.51 -12.71 10.20
CA GLU A 34 7.77 -14.03 10.82
C GLU A 34 7.62 -14.07 12.36
N ARG A 35 7.65 -12.91 13.03
CA ARG A 35 7.42 -12.80 14.47
C ARG A 35 5.98 -13.05 14.92
N ILE A 36 5.01 -12.98 14.01
CA ILE A 36 3.57 -13.04 14.35
C ILE A 36 2.92 -14.35 13.87
N TYR A 37 3.43 -14.92 12.78
CA TYR A 37 2.88 -16.13 12.17
C TYR A 37 4.00 -17.14 11.93
N SER A 38 3.93 -18.26 12.65
CA SER A 38 4.88 -19.38 12.54
C SER A 38 4.43 -20.44 11.51
N ASP A 39 3.23 -20.30 10.97
CA ASP A 39 2.58 -21.34 10.15
C ASP A 39 2.38 -20.91 8.70
N GLU A 40 2.20 -21.87 7.79
CA GLU A 40 2.02 -21.62 6.36
C GLU A 40 0.71 -20.85 6.10
N ILE A 41 0.82 -19.56 5.77
CA ILE A 41 -0.36 -18.71 5.51
C ILE A 41 -0.90 -19.04 4.12
N ASP A 42 -2.16 -19.46 4.05
CA ASP A 42 -2.84 -19.70 2.79
C ASP A 42 -2.93 -18.41 1.95
N GLY A 43 -2.96 -18.55 0.62
CA GLY A 43 -2.97 -17.39 -0.28
C GLY A 43 -4.18 -16.46 -0.11
N ASN A 44 -5.36 -17.00 0.22
CA ASN A 44 -6.58 -16.21 0.41
C ASN A 44 -6.52 -15.35 1.68
N THR A 45 -6.04 -15.94 2.77
CA THR A 45 -5.76 -15.26 4.04
C THR A 45 -4.70 -14.19 3.84
N LEU A 46 -3.64 -14.46 3.08
CA LEU A 46 -2.63 -13.46 2.73
C LEU A 46 -3.24 -12.27 1.96
N TYR A 47 -4.13 -12.51 0.99
CA TYR A 47 -4.81 -11.43 0.27
C TYR A 47 -5.72 -10.60 1.17
N ARG A 48 -6.48 -11.23 2.08
CA ARG A 48 -7.33 -10.52 3.04
C ARG A 48 -6.51 -9.63 3.97
N LEU A 49 -5.46 -10.18 4.57
CA LEU A 49 -4.56 -9.41 5.43
C LEU A 49 -3.90 -8.26 4.65
N THR A 50 -3.56 -8.47 3.38
CA THR A 50 -3.02 -7.41 2.51
C THR A 50 -4.03 -6.28 2.31
N ALA A 51 -5.29 -6.60 2.07
CA ALA A 51 -6.36 -5.61 1.92
C ALA A 51 -6.56 -4.79 3.20
N ASP A 52 -6.60 -5.46 4.36
CA ASP A 52 -6.72 -4.80 5.67
C ASP A 52 -5.53 -3.86 5.93
N HIS A 53 -4.32 -4.29 5.58
CA HIS A 53 -3.11 -3.48 5.73
C HIS A 53 -3.16 -2.22 4.82
N ILE A 54 -3.67 -2.35 3.59
CA ILE A 54 -3.85 -1.21 2.68
C ILE A 54 -4.84 -0.20 3.27
N LEU A 55 -5.95 -0.66 3.86
CA LEU A 55 -6.93 0.23 4.50
C LEU A 55 -6.31 1.01 5.67
N LEU A 56 -5.51 0.33 6.51
CA LEU A 56 -4.79 0.98 7.61
C LEU A 56 -3.80 2.05 7.11
N LEU A 57 -3.05 1.74 6.06
CA LEU A 57 -2.11 2.71 5.46
C LEU A 57 -2.85 3.90 4.86
N GLN A 58 -3.98 3.67 4.20
CA GLN A 58 -4.82 4.75 3.67
C GLN A 58 -5.31 5.69 4.79
N ALA A 59 -5.81 5.13 5.90
CA ALA A 59 -6.25 5.92 7.05
C ALA A 59 -5.10 6.76 7.64
N ARG A 60 -3.90 6.18 7.78
CA ARG A 60 -2.70 6.91 8.24
C ARG A 60 -2.30 8.04 7.29
N VAL A 61 -2.33 7.80 5.99
CA VAL A 61 -2.03 8.84 4.99
C VAL A 61 -3.07 9.97 5.04
N GLN A 62 -4.35 9.66 5.21
CA GLN A 62 -5.40 10.66 5.37
C GLN A 62 -5.19 11.51 6.62
N LEU A 63 -4.83 10.87 7.74
CA LEU A 63 -4.49 11.57 8.98
C LEU A 63 -3.29 12.52 8.78
N LEU A 64 -2.21 12.02 8.17
CA LEU A 64 -1.02 12.84 7.88
C LEU A 64 -1.35 14.04 6.98
N ARG A 65 -2.19 13.85 5.97
CA ARG A 65 -2.67 14.97 5.11
C ARG A 65 -3.46 15.99 5.91
N ARG A 66 -4.33 15.55 6.82
CA ARG A 66 -5.10 16.44 7.70
C ARG A 66 -4.18 17.24 8.62
N ILE A 67 -3.17 16.60 9.20
CA ILE A 67 -2.17 17.27 10.03
C ILE A 67 -1.37 18.29 9.19
N SER A 68 -0.88 17.92 8.01
CA SER A 68 -0.16 18.84 7.10
C SER A 68 -0.98 20.09 6.81
N SER A 69 -2.28 19.91 6.53
CA SER A 69 -3.20 21.03 6.27
C SER A 69 -3.39 21.94 7.49
N LEU A 70 -3.39 21.39 8.70
CA LEU A 70 -3.49 22.18 9.93
C LEU A 70 -2.17 22.92 10.24
N CYS A 71 -1.04 22.31 9.91
CA CYS A 71 0.29 22.89 10.08
C CYS A 71 0.70 23.87 8.97
N GLY A 72 -0.08 23.99 7.90
CA GLY A 72 0.23 24.86 6.76
C GLY A 72 1.44 24.40 5.93
N LEU A 73 1.76 23.09 5.97
CA LEU A 73 2.83 22.43 5.21
C LEU A 73 2.36 21.94 3.84
#